data_AF-A0A645HZX9-F1
#
_entry.id   AF-A0A645HZX9-F1
#
_cell.length_a   1.000
_cell.length_b   1.000
_cell.length_c   1.000
_cell.angle_alpha   90.00
_cell.angle_beta   90.00
_cell.angle_gamma   90.00
#
_symmetry.space_group_name_H-M   'P 1'
#
loop_
_entity.id
_entity.type
_entity.pdbx_description
1 polymer ?
#
loop_
_entity_poly.entity_id
_entity_poly.type
_entity_poly.pdbx_seq_one_letter_code
_entity_poly.pdbx_strand_id
1 'polypeptide(L)'
;MNVIDFDYCKREVRAYDTSNFMIKVLKRQNWDIKFAQIILDGYNSIAPLREDEYKVLFGFLVFPQRYWRLCNRYYYNEVNWVQGTFNKKVEELISEKDKFEKFIEDFKSTYNVE
;
A
#
# COMPACT_ATOMS: atom_id res chain seq x y z
N MET A 1 9.62 3.59 20.89
CA MET A 1 9.45 4.03 19.49
C MET A 1 8.96 5.47 19.56
N ASN A 2 9.67 6.41 18.93
CA ASN A 2 9.28 7.82 18.93
C ASN A 2 8.76 8.18 17.53
N VAL A 3 7.64 8.90 17.47
CA VAL A 3 7.10 9.47 16.23
C VAL A 3 7.51 10.93 16.17
N ILE A 4 8.04 11.38 15.03
CA ILE A 4 8.51 12.75 14.77
C ILE A 4 7.95 13.22 13.42
N ASP A 5 8.19 14.50 13.05
CA ASP A 5 7.77 15.11 11.77
C ASP A 5 6.24 15.24 11.61
N PHE A 6 5.63 16.03 12.51
CA PHE A 6 4.17 16.27 12.56
C PHE A 6 3.68 17.37 11.61
N ASP A 7 4.55 17.98 10.80
CA ASP A 7 4.21 19.10 9.90
C ASP A 7 3.21 18.69 8.81
N TYR A 8 3.12 17.39 8.52
CA TYR A 8 2.19 16.80 7.53
C TYR A 8 0.92 16.21 8.16
N CYS A 9 0.75 16.29 9.48
CA CYS A 9 -0.43 15.76 10.14
C CYS A 9 -1.70 16.52 9.73
N LYS A 10 -2.75 15.77 9.42
CA LYS A 10 -4.04 16.31 9.00
C LYS A 10 -5.18 15.43 9.49
N ARG A 11 -6.40 15.97 9.48
CA ARG A 11 -7.61 15.20 9.77
C ARG A 11 -7.91 14.29 8.59
N GLU A 12 -7.84 12.99 8.82
CA GLU A 12 -8.11 11.93 7.84
C GLU A 12 -8.78 10.74 8.53
N VAL A 13 -9.29 9.81 7.72
CA VAL A 13 -9.71 8.49 8.23
C VAL A 13 -8.49 7.71 8.70
N ARG A 14 -8.59 7.01 9.83
CA ARG A 14 -7.48 6.23 10.41
C ARG A 14 -6.89 5.20 9.43
N ALA A 15 -7.72 4.67 8.53
CA ALA A 15 -7.32 3.73 7.48
C ALA A 15 -6.27 4.33 6.52
N TYR A 16 -6.20 5.66 6.39
CA TYR A 16 -5.20 6.35 5.57
C TYR A 16 -3.78 6.09 6.09
N ASP A 17 -3.54 6.31 7.38
CA ASP A 17 -2.20 6.11 7.95
C ASP A 17 -1.85 4.62 8.04
N THR A 18 -2.81 3.78 8.42
CA THR A 18 -2.63 2.32 8.50
C THR A 18 -2.28 1.74 7.12
N SER A 19 -3.01 2.09 6.06
CA SER A 19 -2.69 1.63 4.69
C SER A 19 -1.34 2.13 4.21
N ASN A 20 -1.02 3.41 4.42
CA ASN A 20 0.28 3.96 4.04
C ASN A 20 1.45 3.24 4.73
N PHE A 21 1.28 2.88 6.00
CA PHE A 21 2.27 2.07 6.72
C PHE A 21 2.35 0.64 6.16
N MET A 22 1.19 -0.04 5.99
CA MET A 22 1.13 -1.39 5.44
C MET A 22 1.77 -1.49 4.06
N ILE A 23 1.47 -0.58 3.13
CA ILE A 23 2.05 -0.56 1.78
C ILE A 23 3.58 -0.49 1.83
N LYS A 24 4.15 0.29 2.76
CA LYS A 24 5.62 0.40 2.91
C LYS A 24 6.24 -0.91 3.41
N VAL A 25 5.58 -1.59 4.34
CA VAL A 25 6.06 -2.86 4.89
C VAL A 25 5.89 -3.99 3.88
N LEU A 26 4.69 -4.16 3.32
CA LEU A 26 4.34 -5.26 2.42
C LEU A 26 5.23 -5.31 1.18
N LYS A 27 5.56 -4.16 0.58
CA LYS A 27 6.51 -4.08 -0.54
C LYS A 27 7.87 -4.69 -0.23
N ARG A 28 8.36 -4.52 1.00
CA ARG A 28 9.66 -5.07 1.44
C ARG A 28 9.58 -6.54 1.82
N GLN A 29 8.37 -7.02 2.08
CA GLN A 29 8.09 -8.38 2.54
C GLN A 29 7.37 -9.20 1.47
N ASN A 30 7.61 -8.89 0.18
CA ASN A 30 7.06 -9.65 -0.94
C ASN A 30 5.53 -9.79 -0.93
N TRP A 31 4.83 -8.79 -0.38
CA TRP A 31 3.38 -8.79 -0.23
C TRP A 31 2.83 -9.98 0.57
N ASP A 32 3.60 -10.56 1.49
CA ASP A 32 3.13 -11.66 2.32
C ASP A 32 2.04 -11.18 3.32
N ILE A 33 0.84 -11.79 3.21
CA ILE A 33 -0.34 -11.50 4.03
C ILE A 33 -0.06 -11.61 5.54
N LYS A 34 0.89 -12.45 5.95
CA LYS A 34 1.30 -12.59 7.35
C LYS A 34 1.73 -11.26 7.96
N PHE A 35 2.39 -10.40 7.20
CA PHE A 35 2.81 -9.08 7.70
C PHE A 35 1.64 -8.11 7.81
N ALA A 36 0.64 -8.21 6.95
CA ALA A 36 -0.59 -7.43 7.11
C ALA A 36 -1.33 -7.85 8.39
N GLN A 37 -1.44 -9.16 8.65
CA GLN A 37 -2.05 -9.69 9.88
C GLN A 37 -1.32 -9.18 11.13
N ILE A 38 0.01 -9.29 11.17
CA ILE A 38 0.81 -8.78 12.31
C ILE A 38 0.56 -7.29 12.56
N ILE A 39 0.50 -6.47 11.51
CA ILE A 39 0.24 -5.03 11.64
C ILE A 39 -1.17 -4.78 12.18
N LEU A 40 -2.16 -5.46 11.60
CA LEU A 40 -3.57 -5.27 11.95
C LEU A 40 -3.89 -5.80 13.34
N ASP A 41 -3.33 -6.94 13.75
CA ASP A 41 -3.46 -7.47 15.10
C ASP A 41 -2.88 -6.50 16.14
N GLY A 42 -1.70 -5.94 15.86
CA GLY A 42 -1.08 -4.91 16.69
C GLY A 42 -1.95 -3.66 16.81
N TYR A 43 -2.51 -3.18 15.69
CA TYR A 43 -3.40 -2.02 15.68
C TYR A 43 -4.71 -2.29 16.45
N ASN A 44 -5.34 -3.43 16.16
CA ASN A 44 -6.61 -3.85 16.74
C ASN A 44 -6.51 -4.14 18.23
N SER A 45 -5.33 -4.49 18.75
CA SER A 45 -5.12 -4.67 20.19
C SER A 45 -5.40 -3.40 21.03
N ILE A 46 -5.37 -2.23 20.39
CA ILE A 46 -5.62 -0.93 21.03
C ILE A 46 -6.90 -0.29 20.48
N ALA A 47 -7.06 -0.29 19.15
CA ALA A 47 -8.17 0.37 18.48
C ALA A 47 -8.74 -0.54 17.38
N PRO A 48 -9.62 -1.50 17.72
CA PRO A 48 -10.23 -2.41 16.77
C PRO A 48 -10.86 -1.68 15.58
N LEU A 49 -10.50 -2.09 14.37
CA LEU A 49 -11.14 -1.67 13.15
C LEU A 49 -12.54 -2.26 13.06
N ARG A 50 -13.49 -1.45 12.62
CA ARG A 50 -14.82 -1.92 12.23
C ARG A 50 -14.78 -2.60 10.86
N GLU A 51 -15.78 -3.42 10.57
CA GLU A 51 -15.90 -4.12 9.28
C GLU A 51 -15.89 -3.16 8.07
N ASP A 52 -16.54 -1.99 8.19
CA ASP A 52 -16.54 -0.96 7.14
C ASP A 52 -15.15 -0.34 6.93
N GLU A 53 -14.35 -0.21 8.00
CA GLU A 53 -12.99 0.35 7.92
C GLU A 53 -12.03 -0.58 7.17
N TYR A 54 -12.24 -1.90 7.20
CA TYR A 54 -11.48 -2.84 6.37
C TYR A 54 -11.72 -2.63 4.88
N LYS A 55 -12.95 -2.30 4.48
CA LYS A 55 -13.26 -1.98 3.07
C LYS A 55 -12.55 -0.72 2.61
N VAL A 56 -12.54 0.33 3.45
CA VAL A 56 -11.81 1.57 3.17
C VAL A 56 -10.30 1.32 3.10
N LEU A 57 -9.76 0.56 4.05
CA LEU A 57 -8.36 0.15 4.07
C LEU A 57 -7.99 -0.62 2.80
N PHE A 58 -8.82 -1.58 2.40
CA PHE A 58 -8.63 -2.37 1.19
C PHE A 58 -8.65 -1.51 -0.08
N GLY A 59 -9.54 -0.51 -0.15
CA GLY A 59 -9.54 0.48 -1.23
C GLY A 59 -8.20 1.22 -1.40
N PHE A 60 -7.53 1.56 -0.29
CA PHE A 60 -6.18 2.12 -0.34
C PHE A 60 -5.11 1.10 -0.78
N LEU A 61 -5.23 -0.15 -0.33
CA LEU A 61 -4.25 -1.21 -0.63
C LEU A 61 -4.29 -1.65 -2.10
N VAL A 62 -5.48 -1.75 -2.69
CA VAL A 62 -5.65 -2.22 -4.07
C VAL A 62 -5.23 -1.18 -5.11
N PHE A 63 -5.27 0.11 -4.76
CA PHE A 63 -4.93 1.16 -5.71
C PHE A 63 -3.44 1.08 -6.10
N PRO A 64 -3.10 1.01 -7.40
CA PRO A 64 -1.72 0.83 -7.86
C PRO A 64 -0.93 2.15 -7.83
N GLN A 65 -0.81 2.78 -6.65
CA GLN A 65 -0.22 4.11 -6.45
C GLN A 65 1.18 4.26 -7.04
N ARG A 66 2.03 3.21 -6.93
CA ARG A 66 3.42 3.25 -7.44
C ARG A 66 3.44 3.26 -8.96
N TYR A 67 2.61 2.45 -9.61
CA TYR A 67 2.45 2.44 -11.06
C TYR A 67 1.89 3.77 -11.56
N TRP A 68 0.80 4.26 -10.94
CA TRP A 68 0.22 5.56 -11.30
C TRP A 68 1.23 6.71 -11.18
N ARG A 69 1.98 6.79 -10.07
CA ARG A 69 3.02 7.82 -9.89
C ARG A 69 4.14 7.70 -10.92
N LEU A 70 4.54 6.49 -11.26
CA LEU A 70 5.59 6.21 -12.24
C LEU A 70 5.17 6.71 -13.63
N CYS A 71 3.98 6.32 -14.09
CA CYS A 71 3.42 6.80 -15.36
C CYS A 71 3.22 8.31 -15.34
N ASN A 72 2.65 8.87 -14.27
CA ASN A 72 2.38 10.30 -14.18
C ASN A 72 3.67 11.12 -14.28
N ARG A 73 4.74 10.67 -13.61
CA ARG A 73 6.05 11.33 -13.70
C ARG A 73 6.62 11.26 -15.11
N TYR A 74 6.56 10.09 -15.75
CA TYR A 74 7.14 9.87 -17.07
C TYR A 74 6.43 10.63 -18.18
N TYR A 75 5.10 10.57 -18.23
CA TYR A 75 4.35 11.16 -19.33
C TYR A 75 4.04 12.65 -19.15
N TYR A 76 3.96 13.15 -17.91
CA TYR A 76 3.47 14.52 -17.66
C TYR A 76 4.48 15.45 -16.98
N ASN A 77 5.43 14.95 -16.17
CA ASN A 77 6.24 15.82 -15.31
C ASN A 77 7.73 15.90 -15.68
N GLU A 78 8.29 14.93 -16.39
CA GLU A 78 9.73 14.91 -16.72
C GLU A 78 10.01 14.60 -18.20
N VAL A 79 10.17 15.66 -18.99
CA VAL A 79 10.48 15.59 -20.43
C VAL A 79 11.85 14.93 -20.70
N ASN A 80 12.78 14.96 -19.74
CA ASN A 80 14.14 14.45 -19.86
C ASN A 80 14.37 13.12 -19.13
N TRP A 81 13.32 12.41 -18.71
CA TRP A 81 13.54 11.17 -17.97
C TRP A 81 14.07 10.07 -18.90
N VAL A 82 15.23 9.52 -18.55
CA VAL A 82 15.85 8.43 -19.32
C VAL A 82 14.90 7.23 -19.38
N GLN A 83 14.43 6.89 -20.58
CA GLN A 83 13.53 5.76 -20.86
C GLN A 83 13.96 4.46 -20.17
N GLY A 84 15.27 4.18 -20.12
CA GLY A 84 15.81 2.99 -19.44
C GLY A 84 15.49 2.94 -17.94
N THR A 85 15.46 4.09 -17.25
CA THR A 85 15.08 4.15 -15.83
C THR A 85 13.59 3.88 -15.63
N PHE A 86 12.75 4.40 -16.52
CA PHE A 86 11.32 4.10 -16.51
C PHE A 86 11.07 2.61 -16.75
N ASN A 87 11.65 2.03 -17.81
CA ASN A 87 11.50 0.62 -18.15
C ASN A 87 11.90 -0.29 -16.99
N LYS A 88 13.07 -0.04 -16.38
CA LYS A 88 13.53 -0.80 -15.22
C LYS A 88 12.52 -0.78 -14.05
N LYS A 89 11.96 0.40 -13.74
CA LYS A 89 10.96 0.53 -12.67
C LYS A 89 9.64 -0.15 -13.00
N VAL A 90 9.26 -0.19 -14.28
CA VAL A 90 8.08 -0.94 -14.75
C VAL A 90 8.34 -2.44 -14.63
N GLU A 91 9.51 -2.93 -15.03
CA GLU A 91 9.90 -4.35 -14.89
C GLU A 91 9.89 -4.80 -13.43
N GLU A 92 10.41 -3.97 -12.51
CA GLU A 92 10.31 -4.22 -11.06
C GLU A 92 8.84 -4.39 -10.62
N LEU A 93 7.95 -3.49 -11.05
CA LEU A 93 6.51 -3.59 -10.75
C LEU A 93 5.88 -4.87 -11.32
N ILE A 94 6.23 -5.24 -12.55
CA ILE A 94 5.73 -6.46 -13.19
C ILE A 94 6.20 -7.69 -12.41
N SER A 95 7.47 -7.73 -11.99
CA SER A 95 8.02 -8.85 -11.20
C SER A 95 7.37 -9.04 -9.82
N GLU A 96 6.76 -7.99 -9.27
CA GLU A 96 6.03 -8.03 -8.00
C GLU A 96 4.54 -8.35 -8.18
N LYS A 97 4.02 -8.31 -9.42
CA LYS A 97 2.58 -8.35 -9.73
C LYS A 97 1.88 -9.57 -9.16
N ASP A 98 2.38 -10.77 -9.42
CA ASP A 98 1.71 -12.02 -9.01
C ASP A 98 1.60 -12.12 -7.48
N LYS A 99 2.63 -11.65 -6.77
CA LYS A 99 2.63 -11.60 -5.30
C LYS A 99 1.62 -10.59 -4.76
N PHE A 100 1.53 -9.43 -5.42
CA PHE A 100 0.53 -8.42 -5.09
C PHE A 100 -0.90 -8.91 -5.35
N GLU A 101 -1.16 -9.54 -6.50
CA GLU A 101 -2.49 -10.10 -6.80
C GLU A 101 -2.88 -11.19 -5.79
N LYS A 102 -1.94 -12.08 -5.45
CA LYS A 102 -2.15 -13.06 -4.40
C LYS A 102 -2.49 -12.40 -3.06
N PHE A 103 -1.74 -11.38 -2.66
CA PHE A 103 -2.02 -10.63 -1.44
C PHE A 103 -3.42 -10.04 -1.41
N ILE A 104 -3.86 -9.46 -2.54
CA ILE A 104 -5.18 -8.87 -2.66
C ILE A 104 -6.28 -9.91 -2.46
N GLU A 105 -6.13 -11.10 -3.06
CA GLU A 105 -7.08 -12.20 -2.87
C GLU A 105 -7.05 -12.77 -1.44
N ASP A 106 -5.85 -12.97 -0.87
CA ASP A 106 -5.68 -13.41 0.52
C ASP A 106 -6.32 -12.42 1.50
N PHE A 107 -6.17 -11.12 1.25
CA PHE A 107 -6.75 -10.06 2.08
C PHE A 107 -8.28 -10.05 1.99
N LYS A 108 -8.85 -10.15 0.77
CA LYS A 108 -10.29 -10.25 0.56
C LYS A 108 -10.90 -11.40 1.35
N SER A 109 -10.30 -12.59 1.22
CA SER A 109 -10.74 -13.81 1.91
C SER A 109 -10.64 -13.68 3.43
N THR A 110 -9.53 -13.12 3.93
CA THR A 110 -9.28 -13.01 5.38
C THR A 110 -10.20 -12.00 6.08
N TYR A 111 -10.53 -10.88 5.42
CA TYR A 111 -11.25 -9.76 6.04
C TYR A 111 -12.65 -9.52 5.46
N ASN A 112 -13.14 -10.42 4.60
CA ASN A 112 -14.46 -10.37 3.95
C ASN A 112 -14.77 -9.01 3.29
N VAL A 113 -13.78 -8.48 2.57
CA VAL A 113 -13.89 -7.21 1.83
C VAL A 113 -14.31 -7.48 0.38
N GLU A 114 -15.57 -7.81 0.19
CA GLU A 114 -16.27 -7.74 -1.11
C GLU A 114 -16.82 -6.33 -1.40
#